data_AF-A0A6H5HNY8-F1
#
_entry.id   AF-A0A6H5HNY8-F1
#
_cell.length_a   1.000
_cell.length_b   1.000
_cell.length_c   1.000
_cell.angle_alpha   90.00
_cell.angle_beta   90.00
_cell.angle_gamma   90.00
#
_symmetry.space_group_name_H-M   'P 1'
#
loop_
_entity.id
_entity.type
_entity.pdbx_description
1 polymer ?
#
loop_
_entity_poly.entity_id
_entity_poly.type
_entity_poly.pdbx_seq_one_letter_code
_entity_poly.pdbx_strand_id
1 'polypeptide(L)'
;MFTSMTLQDIGNNVRVPCRAHGLPRPRVYWTKDGVLVNKPRFVFHENGDMEISNLQWADMGTYTCVAENSLGKESTSTFIYPMKTRNSAIGVGRTLNLRQNESNFESECPAAFPMRIAVIRFAKSETRVA
;
A
#
# COMPACT_ATOMS: atom_id res chain seq x y z
N MET A 1 2.47 15.29 5.42
CA MET A 1 1.09 14.75 5.51
C MET A 1 1.06 13.43 4.75
N PHE A 2 0.52 12.36 5.34
CA PHE A 2 0.43 11.06 4.66
C PHE A 2 -0.72 11.08 3.66
N THR A 3 -0.51 10.59 2.44
CA THR A 3 -1.53 10.62 1.38
C THR A 3 -2.49 9.44 1.42
N SER A 4 -2.15 8.35 2.13
CA SER A 4 -2.96 7.13 2.24
C SER A 4 -2.61 6.31 3.49
N MET A 5 -3.55 5.49 3.96
CA MET A 5 -3.34 4.50 5.03
C MET A 5 -3.79 3.12 4.55
N THR A 6 -2.97 2.10 4.78
CA THR A 6 -3.21 0.70 4.42
C THR A 6 -3.33 -0.14 5.69
N LEU A 7 -4.45 -0.84 5.81
CA LEU A 7 -4.79 -1.68 6.94
C LEU A 7 -4.77 -3.14 6.48
N GLN A 8 -4.01 -4.01 7.15
CA GLN A 8 -3.85 -5.42 6.73
C GLN A 8 -3.60 -6.35 7.93
N ASP A 9 -4.19 -7.56 7.89
CA ASP A 9 -3.95 -8.58 8.92
C ASP A 9 -2.50 -9.08 8.95
N ILE A 10 -1.99 -9.34 10.16
CA ILE A 10 -0.71 -10.00 10.39
C ILE A 10 -0.72 -11.40 9.81
N GLY A 11 0.40 -11.82 9.23
CA GLY A 11 0.50 -13.11 8.53
C GLY A 11 0.16 -13.04 7.05
N ASN A 12 -0.62 -12.03 6.62
CA ASN A 12 -0.97 -11.84 5.22
C ASN A 12 0.10 -11.03 4.47
N ASN A 13 0.07 -11.14 3.14
CA ASN A 13 0.89 -10.29 2.28
C ASN A 13 0.20 -8.94 2.06
N VAL A 14 0.97 -7.87 2.04
CA VAL A 14 0.47 -6.53 1.66
C VAL A 14 1.20 -6.05 0.42
N ARG A 15 0.43 -5.61 -0.58
CA ARG A 15 0.96 -4.99 -1.80
C ARG A 15 0.66 -3.50 -1.80
N VAL A 16 1.69 -2.70 -1.99
CA VAL A 16 1.62 -1.25 -2.08
C VAL A 16 1.99 -0.84 -3.50
N PRO A 17 1.06 -0.25 -4.27
CA PRO A 17 1.32 0.12 -5.63
C PRO A 17 2.13 1.40 -5.69
N CYS A 18 3.05 1.45 -6.65
CA CYS A 18 3.71 2.68 -7.03
C CYS A 18 3.96 2.65 -8.53
N ARG A 19 3.13 3.38 -9.28
CA ARG A 19 3.24 3.40 -10.74
C ARG A 19 3.91 4.70 -11.16
N ALA A 20 5.22 4.66 -11.29
CA ALA A 20 5.98 5.80 -11.81
C ALA A 20 6.04 5.74 -13.34
N HIS A 21 5.64 6.82 -14.00
CA HIS A 21 5.71 6.97 -15.45
C HIS A 21 6.45 8.24 -15.82
N GLY A 22 7.43 8.12 -16.72
CA GLY A 22 8.22 9.25 -17.20
C GLY A 22 9.11 8.85 -18.38
N LEU A 23 9.54 9.86 -19.13
CA LEU A 23 10.54 9.73 -20.19
C LEU A 23 11.66 10.76 -19.95
N PRO A 24 12.89 10.37 -19.57
CA PRO A 24 13.40 8.99 -19.47
C PRO A 24 12.71 8.12 -18.39
N ARG A 25 12.86 6.79 -18.44
CA ARG A 25 12.20 5.89 -17.49
C ARG A 25 12.73 6.15 -16.07
N PRO A 26 11.87 6.44 -15.08
CA PRO A 26 12.35 6.74 -13.72
C PRO A 26 12.83 5.48 -13.00
N ARG A 27 13.85 5.64 -12.16
CA ARG A 27 14.28 4.63 -11.20
C ARG A 27 13.37 4.71 -9.97
N VAL A 28 12.81 3.58 -9.57
CA VAL A 28 11.91 3.47 -8.42
C VAL A 28 12.63 2.76 -7.26
N TYR A 29 12.47 3.29 -6.05
CA TYR A 29 12.93 2.66 -4.82
C TYR A 29 12.00 3.01 -3.65
N TRP A 30 12.05 2.19 -2.60
CA TRP A 30 11.18 2.30 -1.44
C TRP A 30 11.97 2.56 -0.16
N THR A 31 11.44 3.44 0.69
CA THR A 31 11.96 3.66 2.04
C THR A 31 10.87 3.37 3.07
N LYS A 32 11.28 2.86 4.24
CA LYS A 32 10.46 2.73 5.44
C LYS A 32 10.98 3.72 6.46
N ASP A 33 10.15 4.67 6.88
CA ASP A 33 10.50 5.69 7.88
C ASP A 33 11.81 6.43 7.53
N GLY A 34 12.03 6.67 6.23
CA GLY A 34 13.23 7.32 5.69
C GLY A 34 14.42 6.40 5.42
N VAL A 35 14.35 5.12 5.80
CA VAL A 35 15.44 4.13 5.60
C VAL A 35 15.14 3.25 4.38
N LEU A 36 16.13 3.02 3.52
CA LEU A 36 15.97 2.17 2.34
C LEU A 36 15.52 0.75 2.73
N VAL A 37 14.47 0.26 2.06
CA VAL A 37 13.98 -1.10 2.24
C VAL A 37 14.88 -2.06 1.46
N ASN A 38 15.58 -2.95 2.18
CA ASN A 38 16.49 -3.93 1.59
C ASN A 38 16.44 -5.29 2.31
N LYS A 39 15.25 -5.74 2.70
CA LYS A 39 15.07 -7.01 3.43
C LYS A 39 14.46 -8.09 2.51
N PRO A 40 14.81 -9.37 2.69
CA PRO A 40 14.31 -10.46 1.81
C PRO A 40 12.78 -10.63 1.78
N ARG A 41 12.07 -10.20 2.83
CA ARG A 41 10.59 -10.26 2.89
C ARG A 41 9.90 -9.22 1.99
N PHE A 42 10.66 -8.30 1.39
CA PHE A 42 10.15 -7.25 0.52
C PHE A 42 10.47 -7.60 -0.92
N VAL A 43 9.43 -7.72 -1.74
CA VAL A 43 9.51 -8.01 -3.17
C VAL A 43 9.18 -6.73 -3.93
N PHE A 44 10.03 -6.37 -4.89
CA PHE A 44 9.82 -5.23 -5.77
C PHE A 44 9.46 -5.73 -7.17
N HIS A 45 8.28 -5.34 -7.63
CA HIS A 45 7.76 -5.72 -8.94
C HIS A 45 8.27 -4.75 -10.02
N GLU A 46 8.34 -5.20 -11.27
CA GLU A 46 8.82 -4.37 -12.40
C GLU A 46 8.00 -3.10 -12.62
N ASN A 47 6.74 -3.11 -12.21
CA ASN A 47 5.84 -1.98 -12.30
C ASN A 47 6.05 -0.92 -11.19
N GLY A 48 6.97 -1.16 -10.26
CA GLY A 48 7.30 -0.29 -9.13
C GLY A 48 6.58 -0.65 -7.83
N ASP A 49 5.64 -1.61 -7.86
CA ASP A 49 4.91 -2.02 -6.66
C ASP A 49 5.85 -2.74 -5.68
N MET A 50 5.63 -2.50 -4.39
CA MET A 50 6.29 -3.24 -3.31
C MET A 50 5.31 -4.21 -2.68
N GLU A 51 5.75 -5.42 -2.40
CA GLU A 51 5.00 -6.41 -1.66
C GLU A 51 5.79 -6.83 -0.41
N ILE A 52 5.11 -6.91 0.73
CA ILE A 52 5.67 -7.39 1.99
C ILE A 52 5.00 -8.73 2.28
N SER A 53 5.80 -9.80 2.35
CA SER A 53 5.29 -11.12 2.72
C SER A 53 5.24 -11.30 4.23
N ASN A 54 4.19 -11.97 4.72
CA ASN A 54 3.98 -12.27 6.14
C ASN A 54 4.11 -11.00 7.00
N LEU A 55 3.14 -10.09 6.89
CA LEU A 55 3.15 -8.80 7.59
C LEU A 55 3.21 -8.98 9.10
N GLN A 56 4.07 -8.20 9.77
CA GLN A 56 4.25 -8.24 11.23
C GLN A 56 4.03 -6.87 11.86
N TRP A 57 3.78 -6.82 13.17
CA TRP A 57 3.70 -5.56 13.94
C TRP A 57 4.93 -4.67 13.74
N ALA A 58 6.13 -5.25 13.64
CA ALA A 58 7.38 -4.52 13.42
C ALA A 58 7.47 -3.87 12.02
N ASP A 59 6.61 -4.28 11.09
CA ASP A 59 6.54 -3.69 9.76
C ASP A 59 5.64 -2.45 9.72
N MET A 60 4.96 -2.11 10.82
CA MET A 60 4.24 -0.85 10.96
C MET A 60 5.18 0.33 10.69
N GLY A 61 4.71 1.29 9.90
CA GLY A 61 5.49 2.48 9.56
C GLY A 61 5.03 3.15 8.28
N THR A 62 5.72 4.23 7.93
CA THR A 62 5.48 4.97 6.69
C THR A 62 6.37 4.42 5.59
N TYR A 63 5.75 3.97 4.51
CA TYR A 63 6.44 3.51 3.31
C TYR A 63 6.32 4.57 2.23
N THR A 64 7.48 5.02 1.75
CA THR A 64 7.58 6.05 0.72
C THR A 64 8.14 5.44 -0.54
N CYS A 65 7.36 5.50 -1.63
CA CYS A 65 7.89 5.23 -2.95
C CYS A 65 8.53 6.51 -3.48
N VAL A 66 9.76 6.38 -3.95
CA VAL A 66 10.50 7.48 -4.57
C VAL A 66 10.81 7.07 -5.99
N ALA A 67 10.39 7.92 -6.93
CA ALA A 67 10.76 7.79 -8.33
C ALA A 67 11.65 8.95 -8.71
N GLU A 68 12.77 8.64 -9.35
CA GLU A 68 13.82 9.60 -9.66
C GLU A 68 14.31 9.41 -11.09
N ASN A 69 14.45 10.53 -11.80
CA ASN A 69 14.88 10.57 -13.18
C ASN A 69 15.66 11.87 -13.46
N SER A 70 16.27 12.00 -14.63
CA SER A 70 16.99 13.22 -15.05
C SER A 70 16.13 14.49 -15.04
N LEU A 71 14.80 14.36 -15.11
CA LEU A 71 13.86 15.48 -15.05
C LEU A 71 13.53 15.91 -13.61
N GLY A 72 13.78 15.06 -12.61
CA GLY A 72 13.48 15.38 -11.22
C GLY A 72 13.21 14.16 -10.36
N LYS A 73 12.68 14.43 -9.17
CA LYS A 73 12.40 13.44 -8.13
C LYS A 73 11.04 13.72 -7.52
N GLU A 74 10.18 12.72 -7.51
CA GLU A 74 8.85 12.80 -6.92
C GLU A 74 8.60 11.54 -6.07
N SER A 75 7.77 11.68 -5.03
CA SER A 75 7.55 10.61 -4.07
C SER A 75 6.12 10.59 -3.53
N THR A 76 5.63 9.40 -3.23
CA THR A 76 4.35 9.19 -2.56
C THR A 76 4.53 8.39 -1.28
N SER A 77 3.67 8.58 -0.28
CA SER A 77 3.79 7.88 1.00
C SER A 77 2.47 7.26 1.44
N THR A 78 2.54 6.05 2.00
CA THR A 78 1.43 5.39 2.67
C THR A 78 1.85 4.94 4.07
N PHE A 79 0.92 4.97 5.02
CA PHE A 79 1.16 4.37 6.33
C PHE A 79 0.57 2.96 6.36
N ILE A 80 1.39 1.95 6.69
CA ILE A 80 0.92 0.58 6.86
C ILE A 80 0.70 0.30 8.34
N TYR A 81 -0.50 -0.13 8.68
CA TYR A 81 -0.86 -0.57 10.03
C TYR A 81 -1.29 -2.04 10.01
N PRO A 82 -0.45 -2.94 10.56
CA PRO A 82 -0.82 -4.33 10.80
C PRO A 82 -1.98 -4.41 11.78
N MET A 83 -2.93 -5.31 11.55
CA MET A 83 -4.01 -5.58 12.49
C MET A 83 -4.07 -7.07 12.82
N LYS A 84 -4.78 -7.39 13.90
CA LYS A 84 -5.15 -8.76 14.24
C LYS A 84 -6.67 -8.80 14.36
N THR A 85 -7.35 -9.25 13.30
CA THR A 85 -8.77 -9.56 13.41
C THR A 85 -8.98 -10.73 14.39
N ARG A 86 -10.03 -10.65 15.22
CA ARG A 86 -10.35 -11.70 16.20
C ARG A 86 -10.77 -13.03 15.56
N ASN A 87 -11.06 -13.07 14.26
CA ASN A 87 -11.72 -14.20 13.60
C ASN A 87 -10.83 -15.01 12.63
N SER A 88 -9.55 -14.69 12.48
CA SER A 88 -8.69 -15.35 11.48
C SER A 88 -8.13 -16.72 11.92
N ALA A 89 -8.63 -17.30 13.02
CA ALA A 89 -8.46 -18.71 13.36
C ALA A 89 -9.51 -19.17 14.39
N ILE A 90 -10.75 -19.40 13.97
CA ILE A 90 -11.63 -20.36 14.66
C ILE A 90 -12.05 -21.37 13.61
N GLY A 91 -11.53 -22.59 13.73
CA GLY A 91 -11.97 -23.71 12.91
C GLY A 91 -13.50 -23.81 12.91
N VAL A 92 -14.05 -24.15 11.76
CA VAL A 92 -15.45 -24.55 11.61
C VAL A 92 -15.86 -25.47 12.78
N GLY A 93 -16.79 -25.03 13.61
CA GLY A 93 -17.38 -25.88 14.65
C GLY A 93 -17.77 -25.19 15.97
N ARG A 94 -18.88 -24.44 15.95
CA ARG A 94 -19.94 -24.45 16.99
C ARG A 94 -21.04 -23.48 16.58
N THR A 95 -22.20 -24.00 16.19
CA THR A 95 -23.43 -23.23 16.04
C THR A 95 -23.78 -22.65 17.42
N LEU A 96 -23.52 -21.35 17.61
CA LEU A 96 -24.13 -20.62 18.70
C LEU A 96 -25.50 -20.14 18.19
N ASN A 97 -26.57 -20.77 18.69
CA ASN A 97 -27.93 -20.26 18.52
C ASN A 97 -28.04 -18.93 19.28
N LEU A 98 -27.65 -17.84 18.62
CA LEU A 98 -27.98 -16.50 19.05
C LEU A 98 -29.23 -16.09 18.28
N ARG A 99 -30.31 -15.80 19.01
CA ARG A 99 -31.47 -15.10 18.45
C ARG A 99 -31.00 -13.69 18.06
N GLN A 100 -30.46 -13.54 16.86
CA GLN A 100 -30.18 -12.23 16.27
C GLN A 100 -31.49 -11.72 15.69
N ASN A 101 -32.22 -10.95 16.51
CA ASN A 101 -33.10 -9.94 15.97
C ASN A 101 -32.23 -8.72 15.63
N GLU A 102 -31.54 -8.78 14.49
CA GLU A 102 -30.68 -7.72 13.97
C GLU A 102 -31.18 -7.32 12.58
N SER A 103 -32.39 -6.76 12.52
CA SER A 103 -32.77 -5.93 11.38
C SER A 103 -32.00 -4.61 11.46
N ASN A 104 -31.10 -4.42 10.50
CA ASN A 104 -30.32 -3.22 10.19
C ASN A 104 -28.89 -3.17 10.76
N PHE A 105 -28.00 -4.03 10.24
CA PHE A 105 -26.59 -3.66 10.09
C PHE A 105 -26.19 -3.83 8.62
N GLU A 106 -26.52 -2.84 7.82
CA GLU A 106 -26.01 -2.67 6.48
C GLU A 106 -24.54 -2.23 6.60
N SER A 107 -23.66 -3.17 6.92
CA SER A 107 -22.21 -2.96 6.91
C SER A 107 -21.63 -3.42 5.60
N GLU A 108 -22.07 -2.78 4.54
CA GLU A 108 -21.22 -2.60 3.39
C GLU A 108 -20.29 -1.45 3.76
N CYS A 109 -19.03 -1.76 4.08
CA CYS A 109 -18.00 -0.74 4.04
C CYS A 109 -18.14 -0.06 2.67
N PRO A 110 -18.44 1.25 2.60
CA PRO A 110 -18.58 1.94 1.33
C PRO A 110 -17.31 1.65 0.56
N ALA A 111 -17.50 1.02 -0.59
CA ALA A 111 -16.51 0.40 -1.45
C ALA A 111 -15.10 0.90 -1.17
N ALA A 112 -14.20 -0.06 -0.88
CA ALA A 112 -12.75 0.09 -0.98
C ALA A 112 -12.43 1.18 -1.99
N PHE A 113 -12.12 2.39 -1.50
CA PHE A 113 -11.68 3.46 -2.39
C PHE A 113 -10.51 2.85 -3.14
N PRO A 114 -10.58 2.75 -4.49
CA PRO A 114 -9.52 2.12 -5.25
C PRO A 114 -8.26 2.82 -4.81
N MET A 115 -7.38 2.04 -4.18
CA MET A 115 -6.05 2.40 -3.73
C MET A 115 -5.55 3.42 -4.74
N ARG A 116 -5.53 4.72 -4.37
CA ARG A 116 -5.20 5.78 -5.32
C ARG A 116 -3.82 5.41 -5.80
N ILE A 117 -3.73 4.87 -7.00
CA ILE A 117 -2.47 4.50 -7.60
C ILE A 117 -1.71 5.82 -7.60
N ALA A 118 -0.65 5.89 -6.81
CA ALA A 118 0.23 7.03 -6.86
C ALA A 118 0.91 6.96 -8.22
N VAL A 119 0.33 7.68 -9.18
CA VAL A 119 0.92 7.84 -10.50
C VAL A 119 1.87 9.01 -10.38
N ILE A 120 3.15 8.70 -10.18
CA ILE A 120 4.21 9.71 -10.25
C ILE A 120 4.38 10.04 -11.74
N ARG A 121 4.13 11.30 -12.14
CA ARG A 121 4.16 11.74 -13.55
C ARG A 121 5.24 12.77 -13.75
N PHE A 122 6.26 12.43 -14.52
CA PHE A 122 7.26 13.40 -14.98
C PHE A 122 6.72 14.13 -16.21
N ALA A 123 6.42 15.43 -16.08
CA ALA A 123 6.19 16.29 -17.25
C ALA A 123 7.54 16.72 -17.84
N LYS A 124 7.75 16.52 -19.14
CA LYS A 124 8.77 17.28 -19.89
C LYS A 124 8.26 18.73 -19.91
N SER A 125 9.07 19.72 -19.54
CA SER A 125 8.68 21.11 -19.80
C SER A 125 8.50 21.24 -21.32
N GLU A 126 7.29 21.50 -21.79
CA GLU A 126 7.12 22.03 -23.13
C GLU A 126 7.82 23.40 -23.14
N THR A 127 9.07 23.42 -23.61
CA THR A 127 9.62 24.63 -24.19
C THR A 127 8.63 25.03 -25.28
N ARG A 128 7.86 26.09 -25.05
CA ARG A 128 7.18 26.80 -26.13
C ARG A 128 8.28 27.20 -27.10
N VAL A 129 8.39 26.47 -28.21
CA VAL A 129 9.12 26.92 -29.38
C VAL A 129 8.11 27.64 -30.25
N ALA A 130 8.42 28.91 -30.50
CA ALA A 130 7.74 29.91 -31.33
C ALA A 130 6.42 30.47 -30.79
#